data_AF-A0A2E0SFL4-F1
#
_entry.id   AF-A0A2E0SFL4-F1
#
_cell.length_a   1.000
_cell.length_b   1.000
_cell.length_c   1.000
_cell.angle_alpha   90.00
_cell.angle_beta   90.00
_cell.angle_gamma   90.00
#
_symmetry.space_group_name_H-M   'P 1'
#
loop_
_entity.id
_entity.type
_entity.pdbx_description
1 polymer ?
#
loop_
_entity_poly.entity_id
_entity_poly.type
_entity_poly.pdbx_seq_one_letter_code
_entity_poly.pdbx_strand_id
1 'polypeptide(L)'
;MIDSQNALNIYNKLSNIKNNDELKIIKKELKKYQNELVSTSLYFQFFDNQLSQNINLKKKYYLEIASDIAKNSNMFQKHGAIIVYKKNIIGKGCNNTTIKKNSNCNYSIHAEISAINNVIKNYNKDILQYSDLFVVRISNDNLLKYSKPCINCQKYINKFNIKKTYYSTNYEYDKFTLNL
;
A
#
# COMPACT_ATOMS: atom_id res chain seq x y z
N MET A 1 -22.72 -6.98 11.19
CA MET A 1 -21.39 -6.73 11.76
C MET A 1 -20.70 -8.08 11.82
N ILE A 2 -20.03 -8.51 10.73
CA ILE A 2 -19.35 -9.81 10.76
C ILE A 2 -18.14 -9.69 11.66
N ASP A 3 -18.12 -10.63 12.60
CA ASP A 3 -17.39 -10.64 13.83
C ASP A 3 -15.88 -10.48 13.60
N SER A 4 -15.30 -9.41 14.12
CA SER A 4 -13.85 -9.21 14.14
C SER A 4 -13.13 -10.42 14.77
N GLN A 5 -13.80 -11.14 15.66
CA GLN A 5 -13.35 -12.41 16.23
C GLN A 5 -13.19 -13.54 15.22
N ASN A 6 -14.07 -13.67 14.23
CA ASN A 6 -13.94 -14.72 13.21
C ASN A 6 -12.78 -14.44 12.25
N ALA A 7 -12.57 -13.19 11.86
CA ALA A 7 -11.41 -12.78 11.07
C ALA A 7 -10.09 -12.99 11.83
N LEU A 8 -10.08 -12.72 13.14
CA LEU A 8 -8.91 -12.90 14.01
C LEU A 8 -8.57 -14.38 14.25
N ASN A 9 -9.58 -15.23 14.45
CA ASN A 9 -9.39 -16.68 14.59
C ASN A 9 -8.81 -17.31 13.31
N ILE A 10 -9.26 -16.85 12.14
CA ILE A 10 -8.71 -17.27 10.85
C ILE A 10 -7.26 -16.79 10.70
N TYR A 11 -6.92 -15.57 11.14
CA TYR A 11 -5.54 -15.07 11.17
C TYR A 11 -4.62 -15.94 12.04
N ASN A 12 -5.05 -16.31 13.25
CA ASN A 12 -4.28 -17.19 14.13
C ASN A 12 -4.09 -18.60 13.53
N LYS A 13 -5.04 -19.06 12.70
CA LYS A 13 -4.89 -20.29 11.93
C LYS A 13 -3.87 -20.12 10.78
N LEU A 14 -3.85 -18.95 10.14
CA LEU A 14 -2.94 -18.60 9.03
C LEU A 14 -1.48 -18.40 9.46
N SER A 15 -1.22 -17.79 10.63
CA SER A 15 0.15 -17.55 11.14
C SER A 15 0.93 -18.85 11.38
N ASN A 16 0.23 -19.98 11.46
CA ASN A 16 0.78 -21.32 11.64
C ASN A 16 0.93 -22.11 10.32
N ILE A 17 0.55 -21.54 9.17
CA ILE A 17 0.59 -22.25 7.87
C ILE A 17 1.98 -22.19 7.27
N LYS A 18 2.55 -23.37 7.01
CA LYS A 18 3.89 -23.55 6.42
C LYS A 18 3.86 -23.98 4.95
N ASN A 19 2.69 -24.28 4.38
CA ASN A 19 2.54 -24.86 3.03
C ASN A 19 1.69 -23.98 2.08
N ASN A 20 2.16 -23.80 0.85
CA ASN A 20 1.52 -23.02 -0.20
C ASN A 20 0.17 -23.60 -0.69
N ASP A 21 -0.05 -24.91 -0.60
CA ASP A 21 -1.29 -25.53 -1.08
C ASP A 21 -2.47 -25.37 -0.11
N GLU A 22 -2.24 -25.45 1.20
CA GLU A 22 -3.23 -25.06 2.22
C GLU A 22 -3.66 -23.59 2.05
N LEU A 23 -2.68 -22.73 1.74
CA LEU A 23 -2.90 -21.31 1.54
C LEU A 23 -3.82 -21.04 0.32
N LYS A 24 -3.75 -21.86 -0.73
CA LYS A 24 -4.66 -21.79 -1.89
C LYS A 24 -6.09 -22.22 -1.55
N ILE A 25 -6.26 -23.26 -0.73
CA ILE A 25 -7.59 -23.78 -0.33
C ILE A 25 -8.33 -22.73 0.48
N ILE A 26 -7.67 -22.15 1.48
CA ILE A 26 -8.26 -21.08 2.32
C ILE A 26 -8.59 -19.86 1.45
N LYS A 27 -7.72 -19.51 0.47
CA LYS A 27 -7.99 -18.49 -0.58
C LYS A 27 -9.31 -18.67 -1.31
N LYS A 28 -9.67 -19.92 -1.61
CA LYS A 28 -10.91 -20.23 -2.30
C LYS A 28 -12.14 -20.09 -1.40
N GLU A 29 -12.02 -20.43 -0.12
CA GLU A 29 -13.12 -20.32 0.85
C GLU A 29 -13.45 -18.89 1.22
N LEU A 30 -12.44 -18.06 1.54
CA LEU A 30 -12.66 -16.67 1.95
C LEU A 30 -13.28 -15.80 0.85
N LYS A 31 -13.04 -16.14 -0.43
CA LYS A 31 -13.65 -15.45 -1.58
C LYS A 31 -15.17 -15.58 -1.61
N LYS A 32 -15.75 -16.61 -0.95
CA LYS A 32 -17.21 -16.81 -0.85
C LYS A 32 -17.88 -15.78 0.05
N TYR A 33 -17.16 -15.23 1.03
CA TYR A 33 -17.67 -14.29 2.02
C TYR A 33 -17.40 -12.81 1.66
N GLN A 34 -16.88 -12.55 0.46
CA GLN A 34 -16.45 -11.22 0.00
C GLN A 34 -17.53 -10.14 0.09
N ASN A 35 -18.81 -10.51 -0.08
CA ASN A 35 -19.93 -9.56 -0.07
C ASN A 35 -20.56 -9.36 1.31
N GLU A 36 -20.22 -10.20 2.29
CA GLU A 36 -20.84 -10.20 3.63
C GLU A 36 -19.88 -9.62 4.70
N LEU A 37 -18.56 -9.66 4.44
CA LEU A 37 -17.53 -9.16 5.34
C LEU A 37 -17.43 -7.62 5.29
N VAL A 38 -17.42 -6.98 6.46
CA VAL A 38 -16.81 -5.66 6.60
C VAL A 38 -15.33 -5.86 6.23
N SER A 39 -14.92 -5.34 5.07
CA SER A 39 -13.59 -5.60 4.52
C SER A 39 -12.51 -4.97 5.39
N THR A 40 -12.03 -5.71 6.39
CA THR A 40 -10.88 -5.32 7.21
C THR A 40 -9.62 -5.34 6.35
N SER A 41 -8.60 -4.58 6.73
CA SER A 41 -7.34 -4.56 5.99
C SER A 41 -6.59 -5.91 5.96
N LEU A 42 -6.90 -6.81 6.90
CA LEU A 42 -6.55 -8.24 6.87
C LEU A 42 -7.12 -8.98 5.65
N TYR A 43 -8.36 -8.68 5.24
CA TYR A 43 -8.96 -9.25 4.03
C TYR A 43 -8.22 -8.81 2.77
N PHE A 44 -7.65 -7.60 2.72
CA PHE A 44 -6.91 -7.17 1.54
C PHE A 44 -5.51 -7.79 1.46
N GLN A 45 -4.80 -7.92 2.60
CA GLN A 45 -3.53 -8.66 2.66
C GLN A 45 -3.67 -10.11 2.19
N PHE A 46 -4.84 -10.71 2.42
CA PHE A 46 -5.12 -12.08 2.02
C PHE A 46 -4.98 -12.35 0.51
N PHE A 47 -5.28 -11.37 -0.34
CA PHE A 47 -5.09 -11.48 -1.79
C PHE A 47 -3.67 -11.18 -2.25
N ASP A 48 -2.73 -11.00 -1.31
CA ASP A 48 -1.33 -10.87 -1.65
C ASP A 48 -0.78 -12.26 -2.02
N ASN A 49 -0.01 -12.27 -3.10
CA ASN A 49 0.62 -13.48 -3.61
C ASN A 49 1.94 -13.80 -2.86
N GLN A 50 2.37 -12.93 -1.95
CA GLN A 50 3.61 -13.06 -1.20
C GLN A 50 3.39 -12.68 0.25
N LEU A 51 4.08 -13.37 1.16
CA LEU A 51 4.09 -13.05 2.59
C LEU A 51 4.86 -11.75 2.85
N SER A 52 4.42 -11.01 3.87
CA SER A 52 5.14 -9.82 4.34
C SER A 52 6.56 -10.18 4.79
N GLN A 53 7.55 -9.43 4.33
CA GLN A 53 8.95 -9.65 4.69
C GLN A 53 9.36 -8.76 5.87
N ASN A 54 10.28 -9.26 6.70
CA ASN A 54 10.94 -8.42 7.68
C ASN A 54 11.71 -7.28 6.98
N ILE A 55 11.43 -6.06 7.43
CA ILE A 55 11.99 -4.83 6.86
C ILE A 55 13.36 -4.58 7.49
N ASN A 56 14.40 -4.40 6.67
CA ASN A 56 15.70 -3.95 7.16
C ASN A 56 15.70 -2.44 7.46
N LEU A 57 16.67 -1.96 8.24
CA LEU A 57 16.77 -0.56 8.67
C LEU A 57 16.71 0.43 7.49
N LYS A 58 17.33 0.09 6.36
CA LYS A 58 17.33 0.93 5.16
C LYS A 58 15.93 1.09 4.56
N LYS A 59 15.17 0.00 4.44
CA LYS A 59 13.79 0.05 3.93
C LYS A 59 12.87 0.75 4.94
N LYS A 60 13.09 0.57 6.24
CA LYS A 60 12.36 1.27 7.31
C LYS A 60 12.50 2.79 7.17
N TYR A 61 13.73 3.28 7.00
CA TYR A 61 14.00 4.69 6.75
C TYR A 61 13.23 5.25 5.54
N TYR A 62 13.17 4.52 4.44
CA TYR A 62 12.42 4.94 3.25
C TYR A 62 10.90 4.95 3.48
N LEU A 63 10.37 4.01 4.25
CA LEU A 63 8.95 3.97 4.60
C LEU A 63 8.58 5.13 5.56
N GLU A 64 9.45 5.47 6.52
CA GLU A 64 9.26 6.64 7.40
C GLU A 64 9.18 7.94 6.60
N ILE A 65 10.08 8.13 5.61
CA ILE A 65 10.00 9.30 4.72
C ILE A 65 8.70 9.28 3.90
N ALA A 66 8.30 8.12 3.38
CA ALA A 66 7.02 8.03 2.67
C ALA A 66 5.84 8.40 3.57
N SER A 67 5.90 8.08 4.87
CA SER A 67 4.86 8.43 5.85
C SER A 67 4.80 9.93 6.08
N ASP A 68 5.95 10.59 6.14
CA ASP A 68 6.00 12.05 6.22
C ASP A 68 5.42 12.72 4.96
N ILE A 69 5.68 12.16 3.79
CA ILE A 69 5.07 12.62 2.54
C ILE A 69 3.54 12.44 2.57
N ALA A 70 3.03 11.35 3.14
CA ALA A 70 1.60 11.07 3.23
C ALA A 70 0.83 12.15 4.04
N LYS A 71 1.48 12.79 5.02
CA LYS A 71 0.87 13.87 5.84
C LYS A 71 0.42 15.06 5.01
N ASN A 72 1.01 15.28 3.84
CA ASN A 72 0.68 16.38 2.92
C ASN A 72 -0.56 16.10 2.04
N SER A 73 -1.16 14.91 2.13
CA SER A 73 -2.38 14.59 1.40
C SER A 73 -3.58 15.40 1.90
N ASN A 74 -4.38 15.91 0.97
CA ASN A 74 -5.66 16.57 1.25
C ASN A 74 -6.86 15.60 1.28
N MET A 75 -6.62 14.29 1.19
CA MET A 75 -7.66 13.26 1.17
C MET A 75 -7.78 12.59 2.55
N PHE A 76 -8.96 12.05 2.84
CA PHE A 76 -9.20 11.29 4.08
C PHE A 76 -8.27 10.08 4.21
N GLN A 77 -8.08 9.33 3.10
CA GLN A 77 -7.10 8.25 3.05
C GLN A 77 -5.74 8.82 2.64
N LYS A 78 -4.86 9.03 3.61
CA LYS A 78 -3.56 9.66 3.37
C LYS A 78 -2.52 8.64 2.92
N HIS A 79 -2.12 8.73 1.65
CA HIS A 79 -1.06 7.94 1.04
C HIS A 79 0.14 8.80 0.68
N GLY A 80 1.32 8.23 0.88
CA GLY A 80 2.60 8.80 0.46
C GLY A 80 3.40 7.78 -0.32
N ALA A 81 4.18 8.24 -1.29
CA ALA A 81 5.03 7.40 -2.09
C ALA A 81 6.36 8.10 -2.39
N ILE A 82 7.44 7.30 -2.43
CA ILE A 82 8.76 7.74 -2.86
C ILE A 82 9.39 6.76 -3.84
N ILE A 83 10.24 7.28 -4.72
CA ILE A 83 11.03 6.50 -5.66
C ILE A 83 12.51 6.66 -5.33
N VAL A 84 13.20 5.54 -5.18
CA VAL A 84 14.62 5.47 -4.79
C VAL A 84 15.44 4.89 -5.93
N TYR A 85 16.44 5.64 -6.38
CA TYR A 85 17.44 5.22 -7.36
C TYR A 85 18.84 5.35 -6.78
N LYS A 86 19.61 4.25 -6.77
CA LYS A 86 20.98 4.22 -6.22
C LYS A 86 21.12 4.90 -4.85
N LYS A 87 20.21 4.57 -3.93
CA LYS A 87 20.09 5.13 -2.56
C LYS A 87 19.56 6.56 -2.46
N ASN A 88 19.38 7.26 -3.57
CA ASN A 88 18.85 8.63 -3.62
C ASN A 88 17.34 8.63 -3.83
N ILE A 89 16.63 9.48 -3.10
CA ILE A 89 15.20 9.71 -3.33
C ILE A 89 15.08 10.68 -4.49
N ILE A 90 14.56 10.19 -5.62
CA ILE A 90 14.42 10.94 -6.88
C ILE A 90 12.97 11.30 -7.21
N GLY A 91 12.01 10.69 -6.52
CA GLY A 91 10.59 10.94 -6.71
C GLY A 91 9.87 10.99 -5.38
N LYS A 92 8.94 11.93 -5.24
CA LYS A 92 8.05 12.07 -4.08
C LYS A 92 6.64 12.38 -4.55
N GLY A 93 5.63 11.79 -3.91
CA GLY A 93 4.23 12.06 -4.23
C GLY A 93 3.31 11.68 -3.07
N CYS A 94 2.24 12.45 -2.87
CA CYS A 94 1.11 12.07 -2.03
C CYS A 94 -0.17 12.08 -2.87
N ASN A 95 -1.19 11.38 -2.41
CA ASN A 95 -2.47 11.41 -3.11
C ASN A 95 -3.17 12.74 -2.85
N ASN A 96 -3.78 13.29 -3.90
CA ASN A 96 -4.57 14.51 -3.81
C ASN A 96 -5.87 14.39 -4.59
N THR A 97 -6.87 15.15 -4.18
CA THR A 97 -8.03 15.44 -5.01
C THR A 97 -7.87 16.85 -5.56
N THR A 98 -7.92 16.97 -6.88
CA THR A 98 -7.93 18.28 -7.54
C THR A 98 -9.37 18.70 -7.76
N ILE A 99 -9.82 19.72 -7.04
CA ILE A 99 -11.10 20.39 -7.26
C ILE A 99 -10.79 21.61 -8.10
N LYS A 100 -11.04 21.55 -9.40
CA LYS A 100 -10.95 22.73 -10.27
C LYS A 100 -12.26 23.52 -10.10
N LYS A 101 -12.17 24.73 -9.54
CA LYS A 101 -13.33 25.62 -9.26
C LYS A 101 -14.30 25.82 -10.43
N ASN A 102 -13.85 25.63 -11.68
CA ASN A 102 -14.62 25.89 -12.91
C ASN A 102 -14.82 24.66 -13.81
N SER A 103 -14.63 23.44 -13.30
CA SER A 103 -14.92 22.23 -14.09
C SER A 103 -15.56 21.16 -13.23
N ASN A 104 -16.65 20.55 -13.70
CA ASN A 104 -17.35 19.42 -13.05
C ASN A 104 -16.52 18.12 -13.00
N CYS A 105 -15.23 18.17 -13.37
CA CYS A 105 -14.33 17.04 -13.39
C CYS A 105 -13.49 17.03 -12.11
N ASN A 106 -14.02 16.40 -11.05
CA ASN A 106 -13.23 16.03 -9.89
C ASN A 106 -12.45 14.75 -10.21
N TYR A 107 -11.13 14.77 -10.04
CA TYR A 107 -10.32 13.56 -10.13
C TYR A 107 -9.28 13.51 -9.01
N SER A 108 -8.99 12.29 -8.58
CA SER A 108 -7.97 12.01 -7.58
C SER A 108 -6.71 11.47 -8.23
N ILE A 109 -5.56 12.06 -7.92
CA ILE A 109 -4.25 11.52 -8.28
C ILE A 109 -3.77 10.68 -7.10
N HIS A 110 -3.37 9.44 -7.37
CA HIS A 110 -2.80 8.55 -6.38
C HIS A 110 -1.32 8.87 -6.10
N ALA A 111 -0.83 8.52 -4.91
CA ALA A 111 0.54 8.82 -4.48
C ALA A 111 1.59 8.21 -5.44
N GLU A 112 1.35 6.99 -5.91
CA GLU A 112 2.21 6.26 -6.85
C GLU A 112 2.35 7.01 -8.18
N ILE A 113 1.21 7.46 -8.73
CA ILE A 113 1.17 8.24 -9.98
C ILE A 113 1.91 9.57 -9.80
N SER A 114 1.66 10.24 -8.67
CA SER A 114 2.31 11.51 -8.34
C SER A 114 3.84 11.36 -8.25
N ALA A 115 4.33 10.32 -7.55
CA ALA A 115 5.76 10.07 -7.40
C ALA A 115 6.44 9.70 -8.74
N ILE A 116 5.80 8.88 -9.58
CA ILE A 116 6.31 8.52 -10.91
C ILE A 116 6.37 9.77 -11.81
N ASN A 117 5.30 10.57 -11.84
CA ASN A 117 5.27 11.81 -12.63
C ASN A 117 6.31 12.82 -12.15
N ASN A 118 6.58 12.88 -10.84
CA ASN A 118 7.64 13.71 -10.29
C ASN A 118 9.02 13.31 -10.83
N VAL A 119 9.30 12.01 -10.97
CA VAL A 119 10.55 11.55 -11.61
C VAL A 119 10.58 11.92 -13.08
N ILE A 120 9.52 11.63 -13.85
CA ILE A 120 9.44 11.92 -15.29
C ILE A 120 9.67 13.41 -15.58
N LYS A 121 9.18 14.29 -14.70
CA LYS A 121 9.34 15.73 -14.84
C LYS A 121 10.78 16.21 -14.62
N ASN A 122 11.48 15.61 -13.65
CA ASN A 122 12.76 16.14 -13.16
C ASN A 122 13.98 15.31 -13.59
N TYR A 123 13.77 14.12 -14.13
CA TYR A 123 14.81 13.17 -14.49
C TYR A 123 14.43 12.39 -15.76
N ASN A 124 15.38 11.62 -16.30
CA ASN A 124 15.09 10.70 -17.39
C ASN A 124 14.16 9.57 -16.90
N LYS A 125 12.99 9.41 -17.53
CA LYS A 125 12.01 8.34 -17.23
C LYS A 125 12.61 6.93 -17.21
N ASP A 126 13.67 6.68 -17.98
CA ASP A 126 14.27 5.35 -18.11
C ASP A 126 14.96 4.90 -16.81
N ILE A 127 15.22 5.81 -15.86
CA ILE A 127 15.77 5.45 -14.54
C ILE A 127 14.76 4.71 -13.67
N LEU A 128 13.46 4.85 -13.96
CA LEU A 128 12.38 4.20 -13.19
C LEU A 128 12.53 2.67 -13.20
N GLN A 129 12.97 2.08 -14.31
CA GLN A 129 13.16 0.63 -14.41
C GLN A 129 14.25 0.07 -13.47
N TYR A 130 15.13 0.95 -12.99
CA TYR A 130 16.24 0.64 -12.06
C TYR A 130 15.96 1.16 -10.64
N SER A 131 14.74 1.61 -10.37
CA SER A 131 14.35 2.23 -9.12
C SER A 131 13.45 1.31 -8.29
N ASP A 132 13.43 1.58 -6.98
CA ASP A 132 12.53 0.96 -6.02
C ASP A 132 11.41 1.96 -5.65
N LEU A 133 10.16 1.51 -5.66
CA LEU A 133 9.01 2.30 -5.21
C LEU A 133 8.62 1.90 -3.78
N PHE A 134 8.37 2.89 -2.92
CA PHE A 134 7.85 2.69 -1.57
C PHE A 134 6.53 3.45 -1.46
N VAL A 135 5.48 2.80 -0.95
CA VAL A 135 4.14 3.35 -0.80
C VAL A 135 3.66 3.11 0.62
N VAL A 136 3.06 4.12 1.26
CA VAL A 136 2.50 3.96 2.60
C VAL A 136 1.14 4.61 2.71
N ARG A 137 0.34 4.11 3.64
CA ARG A 137 -0.89 4.76 4.10
C ARG A 137 -0.75 5.01 5.60
N ILE A 138 -1.16 6.19 6.05
CA ILE A 138 -1.16 6.53 7.47
C ILE A 138 -2.59 6.72 8.00
N SER A 139 -2.79 6.39 9.28
CA SER A 139 -3.95 6.85 10.05
C SER A 139 -3.79 8.33 10.46
N ASN A 140 -4.82 8.88 11.13
CA ASN A 140 -4.71 10.21 11.73
C ASN A 140 -3.65 10.25 12.85
N ASP A 141 -3.42 9.13 13.52
CA ASP A 141 -2.39 8.94 14.55
C ASP A 141 -1.02 8.55 13.98
N ASN A 142 -0.84 8.69 12.66
CA ASN A 142 0.37 8.32 11.91
C ASN A 142 0.72 6.82 11.94
N LEU A 143 -0.20 5.94 12.32
CA LEU A 143 0.01 4.49 12.28
C LEU A 143 -0.09 3.96 10.84
N LEU A 144 0.77 3.00 10.49
CA LEU A 144 0.77 2.40 9.16
C LEU A 144 -0.51 1.59 8.91
N LYS A 145 -1.13 1.83 7.75
CA LYS A 145 -2.28 1.10 7.22
C LYS A 145 -1.93 0.40 5.92
N TYR A 146 -2.78 -0.52 5.49
CA TYR A 146 -2.59 -1.25 4.23
C TYR A 146 -2.64 -0.30 3.03
N SER A 147 -1.59 -0.33 2.20
CA SER A 147 -1.36 0.64 1.12
C SER A 147 -0.94 0.00 -0.22
N LYS A 148 -1.36 -1.24 -0.48
CA LYS A 148 -1.06 -1.89 -1.76
C LYS A 148 -1.58 -1.04 -2.93
N PRO A 149 -0.76 -0.80 -3.97
CA PRO A 149 -1.20 -0.03 -5.13
C PRO A 149 -2.46 -0.61 -5.79
N CYS A 150 -3.37 0.25 -6.20
CA CYS A 150 -4.59 -0.19 -6.90
C CYS A 150 -4.26 -0.75 -8.30
N ILE A 151 -5.20 -1.42 -8.96
CA ILE A 151 -4.97 -2.05 -10.27
C ILE A 151 -4.46 -1.07 -11.33
N ASN A 152 -4.93 0.18 -11.31
CA ASN A 152 -4.50 1.21 -12.25
C ASN A 152 -3.08 1.70 -11.95
N CYS A 153 -2.75 1.86 -10.66
CA CYS A 153 -1.38 2.20 -10.26
C CYS A 153 -0.42 1.06 -10.59
N GLN A 154 -0.80 -0.20 -10.39
CA GLN A 154 0.01 -1.37 -10.79
C GLN A 154 0.26 -1.40 -12.30
N LYS A 155 -0.76 -1.14 -13.13
CA LYS A 155 -0.56 -1.00 -14.59
C LYS A 155 0.44 0.10 -14.93
N TYR A 156 0.38 1.22 -14.23
CA TYR A 156 1.29 2.35 -14.46
C TYR A 156 2.72 2.05 -14.01
N ILE A 157 2.89 1.41 -12.84
CA ILE A 157 4.18 0.91 -12.34
C ILE A 157 4.81 -0.05 -13.35
N ASN A 158 4.02 -1.00 -13.87
CA ASN A 158 4.45 -1.97 -14.87
C ASN A 158 4.83 -1.30 -16.20
N LYS A 159 4.11 -0.26 -16.63
CA LYS A 159 4.44 0.51 -17.84
C LYS A 159 5.85 1.09 -17.80
N PHE A 160 6.35 1.47 -16.62
CA PHE A 160 7.71 2.00 -16.44
C PHE A 160 8.73 0.95 -15.94
N ASN A 161 8.34 -0.33 -15.94
CA ASN A 161 9.20 -1.45 -15.54
C ASN A 161 9.82 -1.31 -14.14
N ILE A 162 9.14 -0.66 -13.19
CA ILE A 162 9.61 -0.54 -11.81
C ILE A 162 9.51 -1.92 -11.16
N LYS A 163 10.64 -2.62 -11.03
CA LYS A 163 10.66 -4.05 -10.66
C LYS A 163 10.32 -4.32 -9.20
N LYS A 164 10.58 -3.36 -8.30
CA LYS A 164 10.41 -3.54 -6.85
C LYS A 164 9.50 -2.46 -6.30
N THR A 165 8.41 -2.90 -5.70
CA THR A 165 7.47 -2.03 -4.99
C THR A 165 7.27 -2.58 -3.59
N TYR A 166 7.48 -1.73 -2.59
CA TYR A 166 7.26 -2.01 -1.17
C TYR A 166 6.07 -1.18 -0.71
N TYR A 167 5.17 -1.77 0.07
CA TYR A 167 4.02 -1.05 0.59
C TYR A 167 3.76 -1.38 2.06
N SER A 168 3.18 -0.43 2.80
CA SER A 168 2.82 -0.67 4.19
C SER A 168 1.65 -1.64 4.31
N THR A 169 1.74 -2.46 5.35
CA THR A 169 0.71 -3.33 5.86
C THR A 169 0.09 -2.71 7.12
N ASN A 170 -1.08 -3.16 7.55
CA ASN A 170 -1.82 -2.63 8.70
C ASN A 170 -1.47 -3.30 10.06
N TYR A 171 -0.35 -4.03 10.18
CA TYR A 171 -0.02 -4.75 11.42
C TYR A 171 -0.02 -3.86 12.67
N GLU A 172 0.59 -2.67 12.59
CA GLU A 172 0.65 -1.75 13.73
C GLU A 172 -0.73 -1.19 14.10
N TYR A 173 -1.53 -0.84 13.10
CA TYR A 173 -2.90 -0.35 13.32
C TYR A 173 -3.81 -1.42 13.94
N ASP A 174 -3.73 -2.65 13.44
CA ASP A 174 -4.51 -3.76 13.99
C ASP A 174 -4.11 -4.06 15.43
N LYS A 175 -2.81 -4.07 15.73
CA LYS A 175 -2.30 -4.28 17.09
C LYS A 175 -2.86 -3.25 18.07
N PHE A 176 -2.79 -1.97 17.68
CA PHE A 176 -3.28 -0.85 18.50
C PHE A 176 -4.81 -0.88 18.67
N THR A 177 -5.56 -1.21 17.61
CA THR A 177 -7.03 -1.13 17.61
C THR A 177 -7.70 -2.37 18.20
N LEU A 178 -7.04 -3.53 18.11
CA LEU A 178 -7.59 -4.82 18.55
C LEU A 178 -7.04 -5.29 19.90
N ASN A 179 -6.15 -4.52 20.55
CA ASN A 179 -5.45 -4.91 21.79
C ASN A 179 -4.78 -6.31 21.68
N LEU A 180 -4.17 -6.59 20.53
CA LEU A 180 -3.36 -7.80 20.28
C LEU A 180 -1.90 -7.60 20.72
#